data_AF-A0A164FFL7-F1
#
_entry.id   AF-A0A164FFL7-F1
#
_cell.length_a   1.000
_cell.length_b   1.000
_cell.length_c   1.000
_cell.angle_alpha   90.00
_cell.angle_beta   90.00
_cell.angle_gamma   90.00
#
_symmetry.space_group_name_H-M   'P 1'
#
loop_
_entity.id
_entity.type
_entity.pdbx_description
1 polymer ?
#
loop_
_entity_poly.entity_id
_entity_poly.type
_entity_poly.pdbx_seq_one_letter_code
_entity_poly.pdbx_strand_id
1 'polypeptide(L)'
;MDGPRFCPFTITAAHTDQLIRISCSVVKLTTVLSSLRFYDGRDAGANVIAYPPIANKVYTSKGNTLVVFSWKFDDDWFDCEWATVQASS
;
A
#
# COMPACT_ATOMS: atom_id res chain seq x y z
N MET A 1 23.62 9.27 12.17
CA MET A 1 22.15 9.39 12.28
C MET A 1 21.57 8.64 11.11
N ASP A 2 20.87 7.54 11.36
CA ASP A 2 20.19 6.82 10.29
C ASP A 2 19.10 7.73 9.73
N GLY A 3 19.09 7.88 8.40
CA GLY A 3 18.08 8.67 7.71
C GLY A 3 16.68 8.08 7.86
N PRO A 4 15.62 8.82 7.47
CA PRO A 4 14.25 8.32 7.54
C PRO A 4 14.14 6.99 6.79
N ARG A 5 13.58 5.97 7.44
CA ARG A 5 13.30 4.69 6.78
C ARG A 5 12.27 4.90 5.69
N PHE A 6 12.73 4.72 4.46
CA PHE A 6 11.95 4.80 3.24
C PHE A 6 11.85 3.40 2.65
N CYS A 7 10.66 2.80 2.74
CA CYS A 7 10.46 1.42 2.29
C CYS A 7 9.22 1.35 1.40
N PRO A 8 9.34 1.72 0.11
CA PRO A 8 8.35 1.35 -0.88
C PRO A 8 8.53 -0.14 -1.23
N PHE A 9 7.43 -0.86 -1.33
CA PHE A 9 7.41 -2.16 -1.99
C PHE A 9 6.27 -2.25 -2.99
N THR A 10 6.52 -2.97 -4.07
CA THR A 10 5.62 -3.09 -5.21
C THR A 10 5.04 -4.50 -5.25
N ILE A 11 3.72 -4.60 -5.27
CA ILE A 11 2.99 -5.84 -5.51
C ILE A 11 2.54 -5.81 -6.96
N THR A 12 2.94 -6.82 -7.74
CA THR A 12 2.53 -6.95 -9.15
C THR A 12 1.89 -8.33 -9.35
N ALA A 13 0.68 -8.33 -9.89
CA ALA A 13 -0.01 -9.56 -10.29
C ALA A 13 0.69 -10.17 -11.52
N ALA A 14 0.62 -11.49 -11.64
CA ALA A 14 1.26 -12.22 -12.74
C ALA A 14 0.65 -11.86 -14.11
N HIS A 15 -0.65 -11.58 -14.13
CA HIS A 15 -1.39 -11.26 -15.34
C HIS A 15 -1.90 -9.82 -15.35
N THR A 16 -2.03 -9.24 -16.55
CA THR A 16 -2.45 -7.84 -16.74
C THR A 16 -3.95 -7.62 -16.56
N ASP A 17 -4.74 -8.69 -16.63
CA ASP A 17 -6.19 -8.73 -16.35
C ASP A 17 -6.51 -8.95 -14.86
N GLN A 18 -5.49 -8.96 -14.00
CA GLN A 18 -5.65 -9.08 -12.55
C GLN A 18 -5.44 -7.75 -11.86
N LEU A 19 -6.10 -7.59 -10.71
CA LEU A 19 -5.98 -6.47 -9.79
C LEU A 19 -5.44 -6.95 -8.45
N ILE A 20 -4.88 -6.04 -7.65
CA ILE A 20 -4.44 -6.29 -6.28
C ILE A 20 -5.52 -5.81 -5.32
N ARG A 21 -6.06 -6.72 -4.51
CA ARG A 21 -6.85 -6.38 -3.32
C ARG A 21 -5.94 -6.44 -2.10
N ILE A 22 -5.90 -5.37 -1.33
CA ILE A 22 -5.11 -5.26 -0.10
C ILE A 22 -5.99 -4.83 1.07
N SER A 23 -5.74 -5.40 2.23
CA SER A 23 -6.32 -4.94 3.50
C SER A 23 -5.30 -5.08 4.61
N CYS A 24 -5.41 -4.22 5.62
CA CYS A 24 -4.53 -4.26 6.78
C CYS A 24 -5.31 -4.60 8.03
N SER A 25 -4.90 -5.65 8.73
CA SER A 25 -5.43 -5.98 10.05
C SER A 25 -5.02 -4.90 11.07
N VAL A 26 -3.83 -4.32 10.89
CA VAL A 26 -3.30 -3.26 11.74
C VAL A 26 -2.70 -2.12 10.91
N VAL A 27 -3.02 -0.89 11.31
CA VAL A 27 -2.37 0.34 10.84
C VAL A 27 -2.10 1.21 12.07
N LYS A 28 -0.87 1.17 12.59
CA LYS A 28 -0.44 1.94 13.77
C LYS A 28 0.55 3.02 13.33
N LEU A 29 0.05 4.25 13.24
CA LEU A 29 0.81 5.46 12.89
C LEU A 29 0.73 6.45 14.06
N THR A 30 1.70 6.38 14.96
CA THR A 30 1.77 7.16 16.20
C THR A 30 2.79 8.28 16.13
N THR A 31 3.75 8.21 15.20
CA THR A 31 4.70 9.30 14.96
C THR A 31 4.10 10.32 14.00
N VAL A 32 4.24 11.61 14.33
CA VAL A 32 3.63 12.73 13.56
C VAL A 32 4.00 12.75 12.08
N LEU A 33 5.18 12.21 11.72
CA LEU A 33 5.69 12.23 10.35
C LEU A 33 5.58 10.88 9.64
N SER A 34 4.99 9.87 10.28
CA SER A 34 4.82 8.55 9.67
C SER A 34 3.72 8.59 8.63
N SER A 35 3.99 7.96 7.49
CA SER A 35 3.06 7.96 6.37
C SER A 35 3.00 6.59 5.74
N LEU A 36 1.81 5.99 5.72
CA LEU A 36 1.48 4.81 4.94
C LEU A 36 0.54 5.19 3.80
N ARG A 37 0.92 4.89 2.56
CA ARG A 37 0.14 5.20 1.36
C ARG A 37 0.07 4.00 0.44
N PHE A 38 -1.08 3.85 -0.21
CA PHE A 38 -1.23 2.94 -1.34
C PHE A 38 -1.36 3.74 -2.62
N TYR A 39 -0.56 3.40 -3.62
CA TYR A 39 -0.63 3.99 -4.95
C TYR A 39 -0.98 2.92 -5.98
N ASP A 40 -1.72 3.33 -6.99
CA ASP A 40 -1.97 2.52 -8.18
C ASP A 40 -0.80 2.65 -9.16
N GLY A 41 -0.30 1.52 -9.67
CA GLY A 41 0.82 1.49 -10.60
C GLY A 41 2.18 1.77 -9.93
N ARG A 42 3.23 1.84 -10.76
CA ARG A 42 4.63 2.01 -10.30
C ARG A 42 5.00 3.48 -10.01
N ASP A 43 4.24 4.42 -10.56
CA ASP A 43 4.48 5.86 -10.39
C ASP A 43 3.87 6.35 -9.08
N ALA A 44 4.60 6.14 -7.99
CA ALA A 44 4.23 6.62 -6.66
C ALA A 44 4.03 8.15 -6.66
N GLY A 45 2.79 8.60 -6.56
CA GLY A 45 2.45 10.03 -6.42
C GLY A 45 1.26 10.50 -7.26
N ALA A 46 0.97 9.87 -8.39
CA ALA A 46 -0.10 10.33 -9.30
C ALA A 46 -1.48 9.75 -8.96
N ASN A 47 -1.52 8.52 -8.41
CA ASN A 47 -2.78 7.78 -8.21
C ASN A 47 -2.88 7.21 -6.80
N VAL A 48 -3.18 8.07 -5.81
CA VAL A 48 -3.38 7.64 -4.42
C VAL A 48 -4.68 6.82 -4.31
N ILE A 49 -4.56 5.58 -3.83
CA ILE A 49 -5.69 4.72 -3.48
C ILE A 49 -6.11 4.96 -2.02
N ALA A 50 -5.15 5.11 -1.11
CA ALA A 50 -5.41 5.31 0.32
C ALA A 50 -4.29 6.10 1.00
N TYR A 51 -4.67 7.03 1.90
CA TYR A 51 -3.75 7.77 2.75
C TYR A 51 -4.43 8.37 4.01
N PRO A 52 -4.10 7.90 5.23
CA PRO A 52 -3.62 6.54 5.49
C PRO A 52 -4.72 5.51 5.18
N PRO A 53 -4.37 4.24 4.96
CA PRO A 53 -5.36 3.18 4.91
C PRO A 53 -6.04 2.96 6.27
N ILE A 54 -7.30 2.54 6.24
CA ILE A 54 -8.09 2.22 7.43
C ILE A 54 -7.97 0.71 7.69
N ALA A 55 -7.73 0.34 8.95
CA ALA A 55 -7.69 -1.07 9.34
C ALA A 55 -8.99 -1.81 8.98
N ASN A 56 -8.87 -3.05 8.51
CA ASN A 56 -9.94 -3.93 8.03
C ASN A 56 -10.74 -3.40 6.83
N LYS A 57 -10.32 -2.29 6.22
CA LYS A 57 -10.88 -1.84 4.94
C LYS A 57 -10.13 -2.52 3.80
N VAL A 58 -10.87 -2.95 2.79
CA VAL A 58 -10.30 -3.50 1.55
C VAL A 58 -10.15 -2.38 0.54
N TYR A 59 -8.98 -2.32 -0.08
CA TYR A 59 -8.67 -1.44 -1.20
C TYR A 59 -8.31 -2.30 -2.41
N THR A 60 -8.63 -1.80 -3.61
CA THR A 60 -8.35 -2.50 -4.87
C THR A 60 -7.58 -1.55 -5.79
N SER A 61 -6.52 -2.05 -6.44
CA SER A 61 -5.85 -1.32 -7.52
C SER A 61 -6.74 -1.21 -8.76
N LYS A 62 -6.44 -0.26 -9.65
CA LYS A 62 -7.05 -0.14 -10.98
C LYS A 62 -6.28 -0.94 -12.03
N GLY A 63 -4.96 -1.07 -11.85
CA GLY A 63 -4.11 -1.91 -12.69
C GLY A 63 -3.65 -3.19 -11.97
N ASN A 64 -2.72 -3.90 -12.60
CA ASN A 64 -2.13 -5.12 -12.05
C ASN A 64 -1.01 -4.86 -11.02
N THR A 65 -0.79 -3.61 -10.62
CA THR A 65 0.28 -3.21 -9.72
C THR A 65 -0.23 -2.26 -8.66
N LEU A 66 0.19 -2.50 -7.41
CA LEU A 66 -0.04 -1.63 -6.26
C LEU A 66 1.29 -1.37 -5.56
N VAL A 67 1.57 -0.10 -5.25
CA VAL A 67 2.74 0.28 -4.45
C VAL A 67 2.29 0.60 -3.03
N VAL A 68 2.89 -0.09 -2.07
CA VAL A 68 2.79 0.24 -0.64
C VAL A 68 3.99 1.10 -0.28
N PHE A 69 3.71 2.33 0.13
CA PHE A 69 4.70 3.32 0.48
C PHE A 69 4.69 3.55 1.98
N SER A 70 5.83 3.35 2.62
CA SER A 70 6.04 3.67 4.03
C SER A 70 7.19 4.68 4.19
N TRP A 71 6.98 5.66 5.05
CA TRP A 71 7.95 6.73 5.35
C TRP A 71 8.00 7.01 6.85
N LYS A 72 9.22 7.10 7.40
CA LYS A 72 9.50 7.39 8.82
C LYS A 72 8.77 6.46 9.79
N PHE A 73 8.94 5.15 9.58
CA PHE A 73 8.46 4.14 10.52
C PHE A 73 9.55 3.86 11.55
N ASP A 74 9.37 4.39 12.77
CA ASP A 74 10.22 4.09 13.92
C ASP A 74 9.60 2.95 14.75
N ASP A 75 8.65 3.27 15.65
CA ASP A 75 7.84 2.30 16.44
C ASP A 75 6.47 2.00 15.82
N ASP A 76 6.25 2.56 14.63
CA ASP A 76 5.04 2.38 13.85
C ASP A 76 5.12 1.08 13.06
N TRP A 77 3.95 0.49 12.80
CA TRP A 77 3.87 -0.74 12.05
C TRP A 77 2.51 -0.89 11.40
N PHE A 78 2.48 -1.71 10.37
CA PHE A 78 1.28 -2.17 9.72
C PHE A 78 1.42 -3.65 9.44
N ASP A 79 0.29 -4.33 9.36
CA ASP A 79 0.21 -5.70 8.92
C ASP A 79 -0.90 -5.79 7.89
N CYS A 80 -0.53 -6.18 6.68
CA CYS A 80 -1.42 -6.20 5.53
C CYS A 80 -1.29 -7.50 4.76
N GLU A 81 -2.44 -8.01 4.36
CA GLU A 81 -2.58 -9.13 3.44
C GLU A 81 -3.03 -8.61 2.09
N TRP A 82 -2.55 -9.24 1.03
CA TRP A 82 -2.99 -8.95 -0.33
C TRP A 82 -3.30 -10.23 -1.08
N ALA A 83 -4.20 -10.10 -2.05
CA ALA A 83 -4.54 -11.16 -2.99
C ALA A 83 -4.70 -10.56 -4.39
N THR A 84 -4.42 -11.38 -5.40
CA THR A 84 -4.78 -11.06 -6.79
C THR A 84 -6.23 -11.47 -7.03
N VAL A 85 -6.97 -10.63 -7.75
CA VAL A 85 -8.33 -10.93 -8.21
C VAL A 85 -8.45 -10.63 -9.69
N GLN A 86 -9.36 -11.31 -10.38
CA GLN A 86 -9.67 -10.98 -11.77
C GLN A 86 -10.34 -9.61 -11.85
N ALA A 87 -9.95 -8.81 -12.85
CA ALA A 87 -10.69 -7.60 -13.18
C ALA A 87 -12.09 -8.01 -13.66
N SER A 88 -13.12 -7.47 -13.03
CA SER A 88 -14.48 -7.63 -13.54
C SER A 88 -14.58 -6.89 -14.88
N SER A 89 -14.96 -7.64 -15.92
CA SER A 89 -15.24 -7.18 -17.28
C SER A 89 -16.42 -6.21 -17.34
#